data_AF-A0A2N6K461-F1
#
_entry.id   AF-A0A2N6K461-F1
#
_cell.length_a   1.000
_cell.length_b   1.000
_cell.length_c   1.000
_cell.angle_alpha   90.00
_cell.angle_beta   90.00
_cell.angle_gamma   90.00
#
_symmetry.space_group_name_H-M   'P 1'
#
loop_
_entity.id
_entity.type
_entity.pdbx_description
1 polymer ?
#
loop_
_entity_poly.entity_id
_entity_poly.type
_entity_poly.pdbx_seq_one_letter_code
_entity_poly.pdbx_strand_id
1 'polypeptide(L)' 'MQQGLAEAALTLRGISAFEITNWTADVENNQVVRYKVTMHVAFKVEHHTTTP' A
#
# COMPACT_ATOMS: atom_id res chain seq x y z
N MET A 1 -6.60 -1.81 -7.58
CA MET A 1 -6.74 -2.30 -6.19
C MET A 1 -5.80 -3.45 -5.86
N GLN A 2 -5.91 -4.62 -6.53
CA GLN A 2 -5.10 -5.80 -6.18
C GLN A 2 -3.58 -5.57 -6.29
N GLN A 3 -3.11 -4.78 -7.27
CA GLN A 3 -1.68 -4.49 -7.44
C GLN A 3 -1.06 -3.71 -6.26
N GLY A 4 -1.71 -2.66 -5.76
CA GLY A 4 -1.16 -1.87 -4.65
C GLY A 4 -1.08 -2.66 -3.33
N LEU A 5 -2.10 -3.49 -3.06
CA LEU A 5 -2.08 -4.39 -1.91
C LEU A 5 -1.02 -5.49 -2.07
N ALA A 6 -0.89 -6.06 -3.28
CA ALA A 6 0.12 -7.07 -3.57
C ALA A 6 1.54 -6.52 -3.39
N GLU A 7 1.82 -5.30 -3.86
CA GLU A 7 3.12 -4.64 -3.66
C GLU A 7 3.40 -4.31 -2.19
N ALA A 8 2.41 -3.80 -1.44
CA ALA A 8 2.57 -3.52 -0.02
C ALA A 8 2.84 -4.81 0.79
N ALA A 9 2.15 -5.90 0.45
CA ALA A 9 2.33 -7.20 1.11
C ALA A 9 3.71 -7.85 0.86
N LEU A 10 4.45 -7.42 -0.17
CA LEU A 10 5.84 -7.88 -0.40
C LEU A 10 6.80 -7.40 0.69
N THR A 11 6.51 -6.28 1.34
CA THR A 11 7.42 -5.63 2.30
C THR A 11 6.84 -5.54 3.71
N LEU A 12 5.53 -5.31 3.84
CA LEU A 12 4.83 -5.22 5.12
C LEU A 12 4.16 -6.56 5.46
N ARG A 13 4.60 -7.18 6.57
CA ARG A 13 3.99 -8.41 7.11
C ARG A 13 2.91 -8.05 8.13
N GLY A 14 1.92 -8.94 8.28
CA GLY A 14 0.87 -8.79 9.30
C GLY A 14 -0.14 -7.66 9.01
N ILE A 15 -0.40 -7.37 7.72
CA ILE A 15 -1.46 -6.43 7.31
C ILE A 15 -2.82 -6.99 7.75
N SER A 16 -3.56 -6.24 8.54
CA SER A 16 -4.88 -6.62 9.05
C SER A 16 -6.02 -5.84 8.40
N ALA A 17 -5.76 -4.62 7.95
CA ALA A 17 -6.71 -3.78 7.25
C ALA A 17 -6.01 -2.78 6.33
N PHE A 18 -6.74 -2.32 5.32
CA PHE A 18 -6.34 -1.18 4.51
C PHE A 18 -7.56 -0.31 4.16
N GLU A 19 -7.32 0.99 4.04
CA GLU A 19 -8.31 1.98 3.63
C GLU A 19 -7.74 2.76 2.45
N ILE A 20 -8.56 3.01 1.44
CA ILE A 20 -8.15 3.78 0.26
C ILE A 20 -8.66 5.20 0.45
N THR A 21 -7.73 6.14 0.53
CA THR A 21 -8.04 7.54 0.80
C THR A 21 -8.05 8.38 -0.46
N ASN A 22 -7.31 7.96 -1.49
CA ASN A 22 -7.31 8.64 -2.77
C ASN A 22 -6.95 7.70 -3.92
N TRP A 23 -7.55 7.93 -5.08
CA TRP A 23 -7.20 7.26 -6.33
C TRP A 23 -7.14 8.30 -7.44
N THR A 24 -5.95 8.51 -7.96
CA THR A 24 -5.68 9.43 -9.07
C THR A 24 -4.94 8.72 -10.20
N ALA A 25 -4.76 9.44 -11.31
CA ALA A 25 -3.99 8.95 -12.44
C ALA A 25 -3.24 10.11 -13.11
N ASP A 26 -2.06 9.84 -13.65
CA ASP A 26 -1.39 10.73 -14.59
C ASP A 26 -1.97 10.50 -15.98
N VAL A 27 -2.33 11.60 -16.65
CA VAL A 27 -2.88 11.59 -18.00
C VAL A 27 -1.97 12.42 -18.90
N GLU A 28 -1.47 11.81 -19.96
CA GLU A 28 -0.67 12.46 -20.99
C GLU A 28 -1.25 12.11 -22.37
N ASN A 29 -1.31 13.08 -23.28
CA ASN A 29 -1.88 12.89 -24.62
C ASN A 29 -3.27 12.22 -24.60
N ASN A 30 -4.11 12.61 -23.63
CA ASN A 30 -5.45 12.06 -23.43
C ASN A 30 -5.49 10.55 -23.13
N GLN A 31 -4.37 9.99 -22.65
CA GLN A 31 -4.25 8.60 -22.23
C GLN A 31 -3.75 8.52 -20.78
N VAL A 32 -4.29 7.59 -20.01
CA VAL A 32 -3.78 7.31 -18.67
C VAL A 32 -2.44 6.60 -18.79
N VAL A 33 -1.39 7.22 -18.28
CA VAL A 33 -0.03 6.66 -18.32
C VAL A 33 0.36 6.00 -17.00
N ARG A 34 -0.27 6.39 -15.88
CA ARG A 34 0.00 5.81 -14.56
C ARG A 34 -1.18 5.96 -13.63
N TYR A 35 -1.53 4.89 -12.91
CA TYR A 35 -2.45 4.95 -11.78
C TYR A 35 -1.70 5.15 -10.47
N LYS A 36 -2.24 5.98 -9.58
CA LYS A 36 -1.73 6.21 -8.23
C LYS A 36 -2.83 5.97 -7.22
N VAL A 37 -2.54 5.17 -6.20
CA VAL A 37 -3.47 4.88 -5.11
C VAL A 37 -2.79 5.25 -3.82
N THR A 38 -3.44 6.10 -3.02
CA THR A 38 -3.02 6.42 -1.66
C THR A 38 -3.86 5.62 -0.70
N MET A 39 -3.20 4.95 0.25
CA MET A 39 -3.84 4.02 1.18
C MET A 39 -3.30 4.21 2.59
N HIS A 40 -4.16 4.05 3.59
CA HIS A 40 -3.74 3.76 4.96
C HIS A 40 -3.68 2.25 5.15
N VAL A 41 -2.62 1.75 5.78
CA VAL A 41 -2.43 0.32 6.04
C VAL A 41 -2.23 0.12 7.53
N ALA A 42 -3.08 -0.72 8.11
CA ALA A 42 -2.93 -1.18 9.49
C ALA A 42 -2.15 -2.50 9.48
N PHE A 43 -1.03 -2.54 10.20
CA PHE A 43 -0.21 -3.73 10.34
C PHE A 43 0.28 -3.89 11.78
N LYS A 44 0.50 -5.14 12.19
CA LYS A 44 1.10 -5.43 13.50
C LYS A 44 2.59 -5.10 13.46
N VAL A 45 3.04 -4.24 14.38
CA VAL A 45 4.47 -3.98 14.57
C VAL A 45 5.09 -5.18 15.29
N GLU A 46 6.08 -5.80 14.66
CA GLU A 46 6.90 -6.81 15.32
C GLU A 46 7.96 -6.09 16.17
N HIS A 47 7.87 -6.25 17.49
CA HIS A 47 8.94 -5.82 18.39
C HIS A 47 9.98 -6.93 18.46
N HIS A 48 11.18 -6.67 17.98
CA HIS A 48 12.32 -7.52 18.30
C HIS A 48 12.62 -7.31 19.78
N THR A 49 12.03 -8.13 20.65
CA THR A 49 12.50 -8.25 22.02
C THR A 49 13.89 -8.87 21.94
N THR A 50 14.91 -8.02 21.87
CA THR A 50 16.28 -8.41 22.21
C THR A 50 16.25 -8.70 23.70
N THR A 51 15.99 -9.96 24.03
CA THR A 51 16.13 -10.48 25.38
C THR A 51 17.60 -10.29 25.78
N PRO A 52 17.89 -9.59 26.90
CA PRO A 52 19.26 -9.42 27.39
C PRO A 52 19.87 -10.74 27.88
#